data_AF-A0A7T6Y7K2-F1
#
_entry.id   AF-A0A7T6Y7K2-F1
#
_cell.length_a   1.000
_cell.length_b   1.000
_cell.length_c   1.000
_cell.angle_alpha   90.00
_cell.angle_beta   90.00
_cell.angle_gamma   90.00
#
_symmetry.space_group_name_H-M   'P 1'
#
loop_
_entity.id
_entity.type
_entity.pdbx_description
1 polymer ?
#
loop_
_entity_poly.entity_id
_entity_poly.type
_entity_poly.pdbx_seq_one_letter_code
_entity_poly.pdbx_strand_id
1 'polypeptide(L)'
;MVRAPPCHGGSCGFESRQSRKVYKHLLIFLLLAIFLYLFLENLVSMKKKFNKTLKPLFTLFLFPFILNSFLGNDIAQANDNISNLIECKNSANLEKRLTSSIKKFENRLKLYDENTPQAEFLKKEISLTNARFESYKKSNLLCGKDGLPHLITNGDFHHFNEFSLPALVFLYITGWIGWAGRKYLQYSLNTENSFENEIIINVPIAFPIIISGFLWPIEAWKEFIAGKLIVTDDEVTISPR
;
A
#
# COMPACT_ATOMS: atom_id res chain seq x y z
N MET A 1 -2.60 -6.01 -30.69
CA MET A 1 -3.43 -7.22 -30.48
C MET A 1 -2.52 -8.44 -30.47
N VAL A 2 -2.06 -8.85 -29.28
CA VAL A 2 -1.26 -10.09 -29.13
C VAL A 2 -2.23 -11.18 -28.74
N ARG A 3 -2.47 -12.14 -29.65
CA ARG A 3 -3.26 -13.34 -29.38
C ARG A 3 -2.50 -14.21 -28.39
N ALA A 4 -3.08 -14.43 -27.22
CA ALA A 4 -2.72 -15.57 -26.37
C ALA A 4 -3.20 -16.87 -27.05
N PRO A 5 -2.41 -17.96 -27.03
CA PRO A 5 -2.83 -19.24 -27.59
C PRO A 5 -3.93 -19.90 -26.75
N PRO A 6 -4.76 -20.78 -27.34
CA PRO A 6 -5.83 -21.47 -26.63
C PRO A 6 -5.24 -22.58 -25.74
N CYS A 7 -5.40 -22.47 -24.43
CA CYS A 7 -5.10 -23.56 -23.51
C CYS A 7 -6.22 -24.60 -23.57
N HIS A 8 -6.02 -25.67 -24.35
CA HIS A 8 -6.79 -26.90 -24.27
C HIS A 8 -6.15 -27.86 -23.27
N GLY A 9 -6.98 -28.41 -22.38
CA GLY A 9 -6.79 -29.69 -21.71
C GLY A 9 -5.46 -29.92 -20.98
N GLY A 10 -5.43 -29.58 -19.69
CA GLY A 10 -4.56 -30.24 -18.70
C GLY A 10 -3.07 -29.91 -18.79
N SER A 11 -2.54 -29.39 -17.67
CA SER A 11 -1.10 -29.42 -17.36
C SER A 11 -0.19 -28.43 -18.08
N CYS A 12 -0.49 -27.13 -17.95
CA CYS A 12 0.60 -26.18 -17.65
C CYS A 12 0.74 -26.15 -16.12
N GLY A 13 1.50 -27.12 -15.58
CA GLY A 13 1.84 -27.17 -14.17
C GLY A 13 2.64 -25.94 -13.81
N PHE A 14 1.99 -24.96 -13.17
CA PHE A 14 2.68 -23.92 -12.45
C PHE A 14 3.17 -24.56 -11.14
N GLU A 15 4.40 -25.04 -11.15
CA GLU A 15 5.04 -25.63 -9.98
C GLU A 15 5.00 -24.62 -8.83
N SER A 16 4.20 -24.92 -7.81
CA SER A 16 4.09 -24.10 -6.62
C SER A 16 5.40 -24.19 -5.85
N ARG A 17 6.26 -23.16 -5.97
CA ARG A 17 7.38 -22.90 -5.05
C ARG A 17 6.84 -22.61 -3.64
N GLN A 18 6.31 -23.62 -2.95
CA GLN A 18 5.76 -23.52 -1.60
C GLN A 18 6.88 -23.42 -0.54
N SER A 19 8.10 -23.88 -0.83
CA SER A 19 9.23 -23.90 0.11
C SER A 19 9.91 -22.53 0.33
N ARG A 20 9.71 -21.55 -0.57
CA ARG A 20 10.34 -20.21 -0.45
C ARG A 20 9.60 -19.21 0.44
N LYS A 21 8.34 -19.47 0.86
CA LYS A 21 7.52 -18.49 1.58
C LYS A 21 7.91 -18.34 3.06
N VAL A 22 8.33 -19.42 3.73
CA VAL A 22 8.67 -19.39 5.16
C VAL A 22 9.97 -18.63 5.39
N TYR A 23 11.01 -18.91 4.60
CA TYR A 23 12.28 -18.17 4.68
C TYR A 23 12.16 -16.71 4.22
N LYS A 24 11.28 -16.43 3.24
CA LYS A 24 11.05 -15.05 2.76
C LYS A 24 10.31 -14.21 3.81
N HIS A 25 9.32 -14.77 4.51
CA HIS A 25 8.67 -14.06 5.63
C HIS A 25 9.62 -13.86 6.82
N LEU A 26 10.46 -14.85 7.14
CA LEU A 26 11.43 -14.76 8.23
C LEU A 26 12.55 -13.76 7.92
N LEU A 27 13.07 -13.75 6.69
CA LEU A 27 14.07 -12.79 6.22
C LEU A 27 13.48 -11.38 6.16
N ILE A 28 12.23 -11.21 5.72
CA ILE A 28 11.55 -9.90 5.73
C ILE A 28 11.30 -9.44 7.15
N PHE A 29 10.90 -10.32 8.08
CA PHE A 29 10.76 -9.97 9.50
C PHE A 29 12.10 -9.61 10.15
N LEU A 30 13.17 -10.35 9.83
CA LEU A 30 14.52 -10.03 10.29
C LEU A 30 15.01 -8.71 9.71
N LEU A 31 14.82 -8.47 8.41
CA LEU A 31 15.20 -7.20 7.77
C LEU A 31 14.36 -6.03 8.29
N LEU A 32 13.05 -6.21 8.53
CA LEU A 32 12.20 -5.19 9.14
C LEU A 32 12.54 -4.95 10.61
N ALA A 33 12.91 -5.98 11.36
CA ALA A 33 13.33 -5.87 12.76
C ALA A 33 14.71 -5.21 12.88
N ILE A 34 15.65 -5.56 12.00
CA ILE A 34 16.98 -4.92 11.91
C ILE A 34 16.82 -3.48 11.43
N PHE A 35 15.94 -3.22 10.45
CA PHE A 35 15.60 -1.87 10.01
C PHE A 35 14.97 -1.06 11.14
N LEU A 36 14.02 -1.62 11.90
CA LEU A 36 13.42 -0.99 13.09
C LEU A 36 14.44 -0.76 14.21
N TYR A 37 15.36 -1.68 14.43
CA TYR A 37 16.40 -1.57 15.47
C TYR A 37 17.43 -0.49 15.10
N LEU A 38 17.94 -0.49 13.87
CA LEU A 38 18.83 0.56 13.35
C LEU A 38 18.10 1.91 13.24
N PHE A 39 16.80 1.90 12.94
CA PHE A 39 15.94 3.09 12.94
C PHE A 39 15.74 3.64 14.36
N LEU A 40 15.59 2.78 15.37
CA LEU A 40 15.48 3.17 16.78
C LEU A 40 16.79 3.74 17.33
N GLU A 41 17.95 3.16 17.01
CA GLU A 41 19.25 3.73 17.43
C GLU A 41 19.50 5.10 16.79
N ASN A 42 19.20 5.26 15.49
CA ASN A 42 19.29 6.55 14.82
C ASN A 42 18.27 7.56 15.36
N LEU A 43 17.06 7.12 15.72
CA LEU A 43 16.08 7.96 16.41
C LEU A 43 16.58 8.43 17.77
N VAL A 44 17.25 7.60 18.57
CA VAL A 44 17.81 8.01 19.87
C VAL A 44 18.89 9.09 19.71
N SER A 45 19.73 8.98 18.67
CA SER A 45 20.70 10.01 18.31
C SER A 45 20.03 11.33 17.87
N MET A 46 18.95 11.24 17.08
CA MET A 46 18.15 12.39 16.65
C MET A 46 17.30 13.00 17.78
N LYS A 47 16.84 12.20 18.76
CA LYS A 47 15.99 12.64 19.89
C LYS A 47 16.71 13.64 20.78
N LYS A 48 18.04 13.52 20.96
CA LYS A 48 18.84 14.52 21.69
C LYS A 48 18.84 15.90 21.03
N LYS A 49 18.80 15.96 19.69
CA LYS A 49 18.77 17.20 18.91
C LYS A 49 17.35 17.75 18.70
N PHE A 50 16.34 16.87 18.63
CA PHE A 50 14.94 17.21 18.36
C PHE A 50 14.16 17.74 19.59
N ASN A 51 14.52 17.30 20.81
CA ASN A 51 13.72 17.60 22.01
C ASN A 51 13.86 19.06 22.51
N LYS A 52 14.89 19.79 22.06
CA LYS A 52 15.16 21.17 22.49
C LYS A 52 14.46 22.23 21.62
N THR A 53 14.07 21.88 20.39
CA THR A 53 13.57 22.83 19.38
C THR A 53 12.14 22.56 18.90
N LEU A 54 11.55 21.37 19.09
CA LEU A 54 10.23 21.04 18.54
C LEU A 54 9.06 21.07 19.56
N LYS A 55 9.32 20.99 20.87
CA LYS A 55 8.28 21.03 21.89
C LYS A 55 7.41 22.30 21.90
N PRO A 56 7.94 23.53 21.72
CA PRO A 56 7.09 24.72 21.70
C PRO A 56 6.38 24.95 20.34
N LEU A 57 6.82 24.27 19.28
CA LEU A 57 6.26 24.42 17.92
C LEU A 57 5.05 23.49 17.71
N PHE A 58 5.08 22.28 18.29
CA PHE A 58 4.02 21.28 18.14
C PHE A 58 2.77 21.61 18.96
N THR A 59 2.93 22.28 20.12
CA THR A 59 1.83 22.79 20.93
C THR A 59 1.14 24.01 20.30
N LEU A 60 1.88 24.82 19.54
CA LEU A 60 1.33 26.00 18.85
C LEU A 60 0.52 25.63 17.59
N PHE A 61 0.89 24.54 16.90
CA PHE A 61 0.27 24.14 15.63
C PHE A 61 -0.91 23.16 15.78
N LEU A 62 -0.90 22.28 16.79
CA LEU A 62 -1.99 21.32 17.00
C LEU A 62 -3.22 21.90 17.71
N PHE A 63 -3.03 22.89 18.58
CA PHE A 63 -4.12 23.45 19.38
C PHE A 63 -5.18 24.23 18.57
N PRO A 64 -4.83 25.04 17.55
CA PRO A 64 -5.85 25.72 16.72
C PRO A 64 -6.49 24.80 15.65
N PHE A 65 -5.83 23.70 15.27
CA PHE A 65 -6.40 22.73 14.31
C PHE A 65 -7.52 21.88 14.95
N ILE A 66 -7.37 21.54 16.23
CA ILE A 66 -8.40 20.83 17.00
C ILE A 66 -9.58 21.75 17.33
N LEU A 67 -9.35 23.07 17.52
CA LEU A 67 -10.41 24.03 17.82
C LEU A 67 -11.27 24.38 16.59
N ASN A 68 -10.67 24.49 15.40
CA ASN A 68 -11.42 24.71 14.13
C ASN A 68 -12.23 23.48 13.68
N SER A 69 -12.00 22.31 14.27
CA SER A 69 -12.80 21.11 13.99
C SER A 69 -14.14 21.10 14.74
N PHE A 70 -14.33 21.99 15.72
CA PHE A 70 -15.53 22.05 16.58
C PHE A 70 -16.57 23.10 16.15
N LEU A 71 -16.25 23.95 15.18
CA LEU A 71 -17.18 24.97 14.66
C LEU A 71 -17.39 24.80 13.16
N GLY A 72 -18.34 23.91 12.85
CA GLY A 72 -19.26 23.96 11.72
C GLY A 72 -18.70 24.40 10.36
N ASN A 73 -18.39 23.41 9.52
CA ASN A 73 -18.78 23.45 8.13
C ASN A 73 -19.46 22.11 7.83
N ASP A 74 -20.78 22.15 7.62
CA ASP A 74 -21.52 21.05 7.03
C ASP A 74 -20.99 20.82 5.62
N ILE A 75 -20.01 19.92 5.49
CA ILE A 75 -19.63 19.37 4.20
C ILE A 75 -20.82 18.49 3.80
N ALA A 76 -21.66 19.02 2.92
CA ALA A 76 -22.77 18.29 2.32
C ALA A 76 -22.27 16.91 1.86
N GLN A 77 -22.69 15.88 2.60
CA GLN A 77 -22.38 14.49 2.34
C GLN A 77 -23.07 14.12 1.02
N ALA A 78 -22.29 13.90 -0.04
CA ALA A 78 -22.80 13.30 -1.27
C ALA A 78 -23.11 11.81 -1.00
N ASN A 79 -24.30 11.56 -0.45
CA ASN A 79 -24.80 10.26 -0.01
C ASN A 79 -25.72 9.61 -1.05
N ASP A 80 -25.38 9.65 -2.34
CA ASP A 80 -26.40 9.31 -3.34
C ASP A 80 -26.35 7.86 -3.86
N ASN A 81 -25.42 7.01 -3.42
CA ASN A 81 -25.27 5.64 -3.99
C ASN A 81 -25.17 4.46 -2.99
N ILE A 82 -25.27 4.68 -1.67
CA ILE A 82 -25.16 3.60 -0.68
C ILE A 82 -26.48 2.82 -0.50
N SER A 83 -27.62 3.38 -0.93
CA SER A 83 -28.97 2.88 -0.65
C SER A 83 -29.33 1.52 -1.27
N ASN A 84 -28.55 1.02 -2.23
CA ASN A 84 -28.82 -0.26 -2.92
C ASN A 84 -27.91 -1.42 -2.49
N LEU A 85 -27.04 -1.20 -1.49
CA LEU A 85 -26.06 -2.20 -1.05
C LEU A 85 -26.45 -2.77 0.33
N ILE A 86 -26.23 -4.06 0.52
CA ILE A 86 -26.52 -4.77 1.77
C ILE A 86 -25.20 -5.29 2.34
N GLU A 87 -25.06 -5.36 3.66
CA GLU A 87 -23.88 -5.99 4.29
C GLU A 87 -23.60 -7.39 3.73
N CYS A 88 -22.35 -7.65 3.36
CA CYS A 88 -21.95 -8.92 2.74
C CYS A 88 -22.24 -10.14 3.63
N LYS A 89 -22.27 -9.96 4.96
CA LYS A 89 -22.65 -10.99 5.94
C LYS A 89 -24.06 -11.56 5.69
N ASN A 90 -25.00 -10.71 5.28
CA ASN A 90 -26.42 -11.05 5.15
C ASN A 90 -26.83 -11.36 3.70
N SER A 91 -25.87 -11.32 2.76
CA SER A 91 -26.16 -11.48 1.33
C SER A 91 -26.27 -12.95 0.90
N ALA A 92 -27.47 -13.40 0.55
CA ALA A 92 -27.71 -14.76 0.06
C ALA A 92 -26.95 -15.06 -1.25
N ASN A 93 -26.72 -14.04 -2.09
CA ASN A 93 -26.03 -14.21 -3.37
C ASN A 93 -24.52 -14.49 -3.19
N LEU A 94 -23.89 -13.98 -2.13
CA LEU A 94 -22.50 -14.29 -1.81
C LEU A 94 -22.34 -15.74 -1.34
N GLU A 95 -23.30 -16.26 -0.58
CA GLU A 95 -23.31 -17.67 -0.17
C GLU A 95 -23.52 -18.62 -1.35
N LYS A 96 -24.38 -18.27 -2.31
CA LYS A 96 -24.50 -18.99 -3.58
C LYS A 96 -23.16 -19.02 -4.34
N ARG A 97 -22.41 -17.92 -4.33
CA ARG A 97 -21.06 -17.89 -4.94
C ARG A 97 -20.06 -18.77 -4.19
N LEU A 98 -20.07 -18.75 -2.86
CA LEU A 98 -19.24 -19.61 -2.02
C LEU A 98 -19.48 -21.09 -2.34
N THR A 99 -20.74 -21.55 -2.25
CA THR A 99 -21.13 -22.94 -2.52
C THR A 99 -20.79 -23.35 -3.96
N SER A 100 -21.02 -22.48 -4.94
CA SER A 100 -20.63 -22.76 -6.33
C SER A 100 -19.12 -22.88 -6.52
N SER A 101 -18.32 -22.11 -5.78
CA SER A 101 -16.86 -22.15 -5.82
C SER A 101 -16.33 -23.42 -5.19
N ILE A 102 -16.83 -23.78 -3.99
CA ILE A 102 -16.48 -25.01 -3.29
C ILE A 102 -16.83 -26.23 -4.14
N LYS A 103 -18.04 -26.27 -4.72
CA LYS A 103 -18.48 -27.37 -5.59
C LYS A 103 -17.54 -27.59 -6.79
N LYS A 104 -16.97 -26.52 -7.36
CA LYS A 104 -15.96 -26.64 -8.44
C LYS A 104 -14.66 -27.30 -7.97
N PHE A 105 -14.23 -27.03 -6.74
CA PHE A 105 -13.05 -27.69 -6.16
C PHE A 105 -13.35 -29.14 -5.78
N GLU A 106 -14.50 -29.40 -5.16
CA GLU A 106 -14.94 -30.75 -4.79
C GLU A 106 -15.12 -31.66 -6.01
N ASN A 107 -15.71 -31.15 -7.09
CA ASN A 107 -15.86 -31.90 -8.33
C ASN A 107 -14.50 -32.29 -8.94
N ARG A 108 -13.48 -31.44 -8.80
CA ARG A 108 -12.11 -31.78 -9.22
C ARG A 108 -11.44 -32.73 -8.24
N LEU A 109 -11.72 -32.60 -6.95
CA LEU A 109 -11.16 -33.45 -5.90
C LEU A 109 -11.55 -34.92 -6.11
N LYS A 110 -12.77 -35.19 -6.60
CA LYS A 110 -13.23 -36.54 -6.96
C LYS A 110 -12.40 -37.24 -8.04
N LEU A 111 -11.59 -36.51 -8.81
CA LEU A 111 -10.73 -37.06 -9.86
C LEU A 111 -9.37 -37.53 -9.35
N TYR A 112 -9.04 -37.27 -8.08
CA TYR A 112 -7.73 -37.54 -7.49
C TYR A 112 -7.86 -38.33 -6.19
N ASP A 113 -6.92 -39.26 -5.96
CA ASP A 113 -6.84 -40.00 -4.70
C ASP A 113 -6.27 -39.12 -3.58
N GLU A 114 -6.66 -39.41 -2.33
CA GLU A 114 -6.39 -38.55 -1.17
C GLU A 114 -4.91 -38.32 -0.85
N ASN A 115 -4.03 -39.23 -1.27
CA ASN A 115 -2.59 -39.21 -1.01
C ASN A 115 -1.78 -38.50 -2.10
N THR A 116 -2.45 -37.91 -3.09
CA THR A 116 -1.78 -37.21 -4.19
C THR A 116 -1.54 -35.73 -3.85
N PRO A 117 -0.43 -35.12 -4.29
CA PRO A 117 -0.15 -33.70 -4.03
C PRO A 117 -1.22 -32.77 -4.64
N GLN A 118 -1.89 -33.23 -5.70
CA GLN A 118 -3.01 -32.53 -6.34
C GLN A 118 -4.24 -32.47 -5.43
N ALA A 119 -4.56 -33.55 -4.71
CA ALA A 119 -5.66 -33.57 -3.75
C ALA A 119 -5.38 -32.65 -2.56
N GLU A 120 -4.14 -32.60 -2.05
CA GLU A 120 -3.74 -31.69 -0.98
C GLU A 120 -3.87 -30.22 -1.41
N PHE A 121 -3.42 -29.89 -2.63
CA PHE A 121 -3.59 -28.54 -3.18
C PHE A 121 -5.07 -28.12 -3.24
N LEU A 122 -5.96 -29.02 -3.69
CA LEU A 122 -7.40 -28.73 -3.75
C LEU A 122 -8.01 -28.54 -2.35
N LYS A 123 -7.63 -29.37 -1.38
CA LYS A 123 -8.04 -29.20 0.03
C LYS A 123 -7.60 -27.83 0.57
N LYS A 124 -6.39 -27.40 0.24
CA LYS A 124 -5.88 -26.06 0.59
C LYS A 124 -6.63 -24.93 -0.11
N GLU A 125 -6.97 -25.07 -1.37
CA GLU A 125 -7.77 -24.06 -2.08
C GLU A 125 -9.19 -23.93 -1.51
N ILE A 126 -9.79 -25.05 -1.07
CA ILE A 126 -11.09 -25.02 -0.37
C ILE A 126 -10.95 -24.24 0.94
N SER A 127 -9.93 -24.52 1.75
CA SER A 127 -9.73 -23.80 3.02
C SER A 127 -9.42 -22.31 2.83
N LEU A 128 -8.59 -21.95 1.84
CA LEU A 128 -8.31 -20.56 1.47
C LEU A 128 -9.55 -19.84 0.96
N THR A 129 -10.38 -20.53 0.17
CA THR A 129 -11.65 -19.97 -0.32
C THR A 129 -12.59 -19.68 0.84
N ASN A 130 -12.76 -20.62 1.78
CA ASN A 130 -13.57 -20.41 2.97
C ASN A 130 -13.06 -19.24 3.81
N ALA A 131 -11.75 -19.20 4.09
CA ALA A 131 -11.13 -18.11 4.84
C ALA A 131 -11.31 -16.74 4.17
N ARG A 132 -11.22 -16.68 2.83
CA ARG A 132 -11.44 -15.44 2.06
C ARG A 132 -12.89 -14.96 2.18
N PHE A 133 -13.87 -15.84 1.99
CA PHE A 133 -15.28 -15.46 2.10
C PHE A 133 -15.67 -15.13 3.54
N GLU A 134 -15.10 -15.80 4.55
CA GLU A 134 -15.25 -15.40 5.95
C GLU A 134 -14.67 -14.02 6.23
N SER A 135 -13.49 -13.70 5.67
CA SER A 135 -12.89 -12.37 5.80
C SER A 135 -13.84 -11.31 5.26
N TYR A 136 -14.42 -11.52 4.07
CA TYR A 136 -15.40 -10.60 3.48
C TYR A 136 -16.66 -10.41 4.34
N LYS A 137 -17.13 -11.47 5.02
CA LYS A 137 -18.28 -11.40 5.94
C LYS A 137 -17.95 -10.74 7.28
N LYS A 138 -16.69 -10.84 7.73
CA LYS A 138 -16.20 -10.22 8.98
C LYS A 138 -15.88 -8.74 8.79
N SER A 139 -15.42 -8.34 7.60
CA SER A 139 -15.28 -6.94 7.23
C SER A 139 -16.63 -6.28 6.99
N ASN A 140 -16.74 -4.99 7.26
CA ASN A 140 -17.94 -4.17 7.02
C ASN A 140 -18.17 -3.87 5.52
N LEU A 141 -17.84 -4.83 4.63
CA LEU A 141 -18.01 -4.67 3.20
C LEU A 141 -19.49 -4.73 2.82
N LEU A 142 -19.86 -3.90 1.86
CA LEU A 142 -21.20 -3.89 1.28
C LEU A 142 -21.22 -4.70 -0.02
N CYS A 143 -22.26 -5.50 -0.18
CA CYS A 143 -22.49 -6.37 -1.32
C CYS A 143 -23.67 -5.87 -2.16
N GLY A 144 -23.50 -5.88 -3.48
CA GLY A 144 -24.56 -5.55 -4.43
C GLY A 144 -25.48 -6.74 -4.75
N LYS A 145 -26.43 -6.52 -5.65
CA LYS A 145 -27.33 -7.58 -6.17
C LYS A 145 -26.55 -8.75 -6.80
N ASP A 146 -25.34 -8.50 -7.29
CA ASP A 146 -24.48 -9.51 -7.90
C ASP A 146 -23.86 -10.50 -6.90
N GLY A 147 -23.94 -10.22 -5.59
CA GLY A 147 -23.27 -11.00 -4.55
C GLY A 147 -21.76 -10.83 -4.51
N LEU A 148 -21.26 -9.69 -4.98
CA LEU A 148 -19.86 -9.27 -4.94
C LEU A 148 -19.69 -8.12 -3.93
N PRO A 149 -18.58 -8.07 -3.18
CA PRO A 149 -18.24 -6.90 -2.37
C PRO A 149 -17.92 -5.69 -3.26
N HIS A 150 -18.51 -4.55 -2.96
CA HIS A 150 -18.22 -3.24 -3.53
C HIS A 150 -17.49 -2.40 -2.49
N LEU A 151 -16.59 -1.54 -2.95
CA LEU A 151 -15.83 -0.63 -2.10
C LEU A 151 -16.41 0.77 -2.21
N ILE A 152 -16.49 1.49 -1.09
CA ILE A 152 -16.91 2.89 -1.06
C ILE A 152 -15.67 3.79 -1.03
N THR A 153 -15.58 4.71 -1.99
CA THR A 153 -14.43 5.64 -2.13
C THR A 153 -14.77 7.08 -1.79
N ASN A 154 -15.91 7.34 -1.14
CA ASN A 154 -16.42 8.69 -0.87
C ASN A 154 -15.73 9.41 0.31
N GLY A 155 -14.74 8.77 0.96
CA GLY A 155 -14.07 9.33 2.13
C GLY A 155 -14.86 9.18 3.45
N ASP A 156 -15.93 8.39 3.46
CA ASP A 156 -16.70 8.07 4.66
C ASP A 156 -15.84 7.33 5.71
N PHE A 157 -15.95 7.75 6.97
CA PHE A 157 -15.21 7.19 8.09
C PHE A 157 -15.60 5.74 8.39
N HIS A 158 -16.86 5.35 8.12
CA HIS A 158 -17.31 3.97 8.34
C HIS A 158 -16.66 2.95 7.40
N HIS A 159 -16.26 3.39 6.20
CA HIS A 159 -15.63 2.57 5.16
C HIS A 159 -14.19 3.01 4.87
N PHE A 160 -13.56 3.75 5.79
CA PHE A 160 -12.23 4.33 5.59
C PHE A 160 -11.14 3.29 5.30
N ASN A 161 -11.26 2.10 5.90
CA ASN A 161 -10.31 1.01 5.73
C ASN A 161 -10.35 0.36 4.34
N GLU A 162 -11.38 0.63 3.53
CA GLU A 162 -11.56 0.02 2.21
C GLU A 162 -10.68 0.68 1.15
N PHE A 163 -10.63 2.02 1.13
CA PHE A 163 -9.92 2.78 0.10
C PHE A 163 -9.00 3.85 0.67
N SER A 164 -9.49 4.69 1.58
CA SER A 164 -8.74 5.86 2.06
C SER A 164 -7.46 5.46 2.79
N LEU A 165 -7.52 4.47 3.68
CA LEU A 165 -6.34 3.95 4.38
C LEU A 165 -5.27 3.40 3.42
N PRO A 166 -5.57 2.43 2.53
CA PRO A 166 -4.57 1.94 1.57
C PRO A 166 -4.10 3.02 0.59
N ALA A 167 -4.94 4.00 0.24
CA ALA A 167 -4.54 5.14 -0.59
C ALA A 167 -3.52 6.06 0.13
N LEU A 168 -3.70 6.34 1.42
CA LEU A 168 -2.73 7.11 2.20
C LEU A 168 -1.40 6.36 2.36
N VAL A 169 -1.45 5.04 2.61
CA VAL A 169 -0.24 4.21 2.65
C VAL A 169 0.46 4.22 1.30
N PHE A 170 -0.29 4.12 0.21
CA PHE A 170 0.26 4.22 -1.15
C PHE A 170 0.96 5.56 -1.37
N LEU A 171 0.27 6.68 -1.11
CA LEU A 171 0.85 8.02 -1.24
C LEU A 171 2.10 8.20 -0.37
N TYR A 172 2.10 7.63 0.82
CA TYR A 172 3.26 7.67 1.71
C TYR A 172 4.46 6.91 1.12
N ILE A 173 4.25 5.71 0.58
CA ILE A 173 5.31 4.90 -0.04
C ILE A 173 5.82 5.55 -1.32
N THR A 174 4.92 6.00 -2.21
CA THR A 174 5.33 6.65 -3.46
C THR A 174 5.99 8.00 -3.21
N GLY A 175 5.51 8.74 -2.22
CA GLY A 175 6.14 10.00 -1.79
C GLY A 175 7.53 9.76 -1.21
N TRP A 176 7.73 8.69 -0.43
CA TRP A 176 9.06 8.31 0.06
C TRP A 176 9.99 7.97 -1.10
N ILE A 177 9.57 7.11 -2.03
CA ILE A 177 10.38 6.73 -3.21
C ILE A 177 10.73 7.97 -4.05
N GLY A 178 9.74 8.82 -4.34
CA GLY A 178 9.93 10.05 -5.11
C GLY A 178 10.88 11.03 -4.42
N TRP A 179 10.76 11.19 -3.10
CA TRP A 179 11.61 12.07 -2.32
C TRP A 179 13.05 11.58 -2.23
N ALA A 180 13.25 10.28 -2.00
CA ALA A 180 14.57 9.66 -2.01
C ALA A 180 15.25 9.81 -3.38
N GLY A 181 14.52 9.57 -4.46
CA GLY A 181 14.99 9.79 -5.83
C GLY A 181 15.40 11.24 -6.09
N ARG A 182 14.54 12.20 -5.72
CA ARG A 182 14.85 13.64 -5.85
C ARG A 182 16.13 14.02 -5.10
N LYS A 183 16.28 13.60 -3.84
CA LYS A 183 17.48 13.90 -3.05
C LYS A 183 18.75 13.29 -3.63
N TYR A 184 18.67 12.07 -4.17
CA TYR A 184 19.81 11.44 -4.83
C TYR A 184 20.21 12.19 -6.11
N LEU A 185 19.24 12.61 -6.93
CA LEU A 185 19.52 13.43 -8.12
C LEU A 185 20.14 14.79 -7.75
N GLN A 186 19.63 15.45 -6.70
CA GLN A 186 20.25 16.68 -6.18
C GLN A 186 21.69 16.45 -5.68
N TYR A 187 21.97 15.29 -5.07
CA TYR A 187 23.34 14.92 -4.71
C TYR A 187 24.21 14.76 -5.96
N SER A 188 23.74 13.99 -6.95
CA SER A 188 24.46 13.75 -8.22
C SER A 188 24.80 15.05 -8.96
N LEU A 189 23.84 15.99 -9.05
CA LEU A 189 24.04 17.28 -9.72
C LEU A 189 25.15 18.13 -9.09
N ASN A 190 25.42 17.97 -7.80
CA ASN A 190 26.46 18.72 -7.08
C ASN A 190 27.84 18.05 -7.12
N THR A 191 27.98 16.94 -7.86
CA THR A 191 29.25 16.23 -8.04
C THR A 191 29.87 16.55 -9.40
N GLU A 192 31.20 16.47 -9.49
CA GLU A 192 31.93 16.77 -10.73
C GLU A 192 31.49 15.87 -11.91
N ASN A 193 31.19 14.59 -11.64
CA ASN A 193 30.73 13.61 -12.63
C ASN A 193 29.27 13.19 -12.38
N SER A 194 28.32 14.11 -12.57
CA SER A 194 26.89 13.84 -12.35
C SER A 194 26.36 12.64 -13.17
N PHE A 195 26.74 12.51 -14.44
CA PHE A 195 26.27 11.41 -15.29
C PHE A 195 26.78 10.04 -14.84
N GLU A 196 28.01 9.97 -14.31
CA GLU A 196 28.60 8.73 -13.82
C GLU A 196 27.87 8.23 -12.57
N ASN A 197 27.50 9.15 -11.66
CA ASN A 197 26.77 8.83 -10.42
C ASN A 197 25.30 8.40 -10.66
N GLU A 198 24.75 8.65 -11.84
CA GLU A 198 23.42 8.16 -12.23
C GLU A 198 23.46 6.74 -12.80
N ILE A 199 24.51 6.38 -13.53
CA ILE A 199 24.70 5.03 -14.09
C ILE A 199 25.24 4.10 -13.01
N ILE A 200 26.30 4.53 -12.33
CA ILE A 200 26.96 3.79 -11.26
C ILE A 200 26.49 4.39 -9.94
N ILE A 201 25.40 3.81 -9.41
CA ILE A 201 24.78 4.30 -8.18
C ILE A 201 25.77 4.18 -7.02
N ASN A 202 26.02 5.31 -6.36
CA ASN A 202 26.82 5.36 -5.16
C ASN A 202 26.02 4.82 -3.97
N VAL A 203 26.02 3.50 -3.82
CA VAL A 203 25.28 2.75 -2.78
C VAL A 203 25.50 3.29 -1.36
N PRO A 204 26.74 3.58 -0.89
CA PRO A 204 26.93 4.05 0.48
C PRO A 204 26.30 5.42 0.76
N ILE A 205 26.01 6.22 -0.27
CA ILE A 205 25.32 7.52 -0.15
C ILE A 205 23.82 7.37 -0.42
N ALA A 206 23.43 6.50 -1.35
CA ALA A 206 22.04 6.24 -1.67
C ALA A 206 21.28 5.64 -0.47
N PHE A 207 21.88 4.68 0.24
CA PHE A 207 21.23 4.02 1.37
C PHE A 207 20.81 4.97 2.51
N PRO A 208 21.68 5.87 3.03
CA PRO A 208 21.26 6.84 4.03
C PRO A 208 20.24 7.85 3.49
N ILE A 209 20.30 8.23 2.21
CA ILE A 209 19.28 9.10 1.59
C ILE A 209 17.91 8.41 1.62
N ILE A 210 17.85 7.15 1.21
CA ILE A 210 16.62 6.34 1.26
C ILE A 210 16.09 6.28 2.70
N ILE A 211 16.93 6.00 3.70
CA ILE A 211 16.47 5.94 5.10
C ILE A 211 15.96 7.30 5.60
N SER A 212 16.66 8.39 5.27
CA SER A 212 16.26 9.74 5.67
C SER A 212 14.93 10.18 5.05
N GLY A 213 14.56 9.60 3.90
CA GLY A 213 13.31 9.89 3.20
C GLY A 213 12.03 9.49 3.95
N PHE A 214 12.11 8.79 5.09
CA PHE A 214 10.93 8.46 5.90
C PHE A 214 10.15 9.70 6.37
N LEU A 215 10.83 10.83 6.60
CA LEU A 215 10.23 12.10 7.03
C LEU A 215 9.86 13.03 5.85
N TRP A 216 9.70 12.47 4.64
CA TRP A 216 9.47 13.25 3.42
C TRP A 216 8.31 14.27 3.51
N PRO A 217 7.15 14.02 4.15
CA PRO A 217 6.07 15.01 4.12
C PRO A 217 6.46 16.31 4.83
N ILE A 218 7.22 16.20 5.92
CA ILE A 218 7.69 17.34 6.71
C ILE A 218 8.82 18.06 5.97
N GLU A 219 9.75 17.31 5.37
CA GLU A 219 10.87 17.89 4.63
C GLU A 219 10.39 18.58 3.35
N ALA A 220 9.52 17.93 2.58
CA ALA A 220 8.91 18.49 1.38
C ALA A 220 8.12 19.75 1.69
N TRP A 221 7.35 19.76 2.78
CA TRP A 221 6.62 20.95 3.23
C TRP A 221 7.56 22.11 3.63
N LYS A 222 8.67 21.80 4.32
CA LYS A 222 9.70 22.80 4.65
C LYS A 222 10.36 23.38 3.41
N GLU A 223 10.73 22.53 2.44
CA GLU A 223 11.34 23.00 1.18
C GLU A 223 10.34 23.76 0.30
N PHE A 224 9.05 23.41 0.37
CA PHE A 224 7.98 24.14 -0.31
C PHE A 224 7.83 25.55 0.25
N ILE A 225 7.71 25.71 1.58
CA ILE A 225 7.64 27.03 2.22
C ILE A 225 8.91 27.84 1.97
N ALA A 226 10.08 27.18 1.95
CA ALA A 226 11.35 27.83 1.67
C ALA A 226 11.55 28.22 0.19
N GLY A 227 10.62 27.87 -0.71
CA GLY A 227 10.74 28.14 -2.14
C GLY A 227 11.84 27.34 -2.85
N LYS A 228 12.32 26.23 -2.26
CA LYS A 228 13.37 25.37 -2.83
C LYS A 228 12.83 24.12 -3.54
N LEU A 229 11.53 23.87 -3.40
CA LEU A 229 10.90 22.70 -4.02
C LEU A 229 10.65 22.92 -5.52
N ILE A 230 10.32 24.15 -5.92
CA ILE A 230 9.89 24.53 -7.26
C ILE A 230 10.93 25.46 -7.86
N VAL A 231 11.26 25.24 -9.12
CA VAL A 231 12.16 26.08 -9.93
C VAL A 231 11.35 27.21 -10.55
N THR A 232 11.93 28.41 -10.71
CA THR A 232 11.26 29.54 -11.36
C THR A 232 11.08 29.31 -12.86
N ASP A 233 10.05 29.91 -13.45
CA ASP A 233 9.74 29.74 -14.88
C ASP A 233 10.90 30.19 -15.80
N ASP A 234 11.74 31.11 -15.32
CA ASP A 234 12.89 31.65 -16.07
C ASP A 234 14.03 30.63 -16.25
N GLU A 235 14.15 29.66 -15.34
CA GLU A 235 15.20 28.63 -15.38
C GLU A 235 14.77 27.40 -16.21
N VAL A 236 13.48 27.29 -16.56
CA VAL A 236 12.94 26.19 -17.35
C VAL A 236 12.81 26.61 -18.80
N THR A 237 13.54 25.94 -19.71
CA THR A 237 13.46 26.25 -21.14
C THR A 237 12.08 25.89 -21.70
N ILE A 238 11.40 26.89 -22.27
CA ILE A 238 10.12 26.71 -22.95
C ILE A 238 10.33 26.73 -24.47
N SER A 239 9.64 25.83 -25.18
CA SER A 239 9.52 25.94 -26.63
C SER A 239 8.63 27.13 -26.98
N PRO A 240 8.78 27.74 -28.17
CA PRO A 240 7.81 28.72 -28.68
C PRO A 240 6.38 28.16 -28.59
N ARG A 241 5.44 28.96 -28.07
CA ARG A 241 4.03 28.61 -27.96
C ARG A 241 3.26 28.93 -29.24
#